data_AF-A7T442-F1
#
_entry.id   AF-A7T442-F1
#
_cell.length_a   1.000
_cell.length_b   1.000
_cell.length_c   1.000
_cell.angle_alpha   90.00
_cell.angle_beta   90.00
_cell.angle_gamma   90.00
#
_symmetry.space_group_name_H-M   'P 1'
#
loop_
_entity.id
_entity.type
_entity.pdbx_description
1 polymer ?
#
loop_
_entity_poly.entity_id
_entity_poly.type
_entity_poly.pdbx_seq_one_letter_code
_entity_poly.pdbx_strand_id
1 'polypeptide(L)'
;PGNDWVIVALAHPCEVQEIIIDTHHFKGNYPDSCSVQAAFVDQATDEQIATRSLYWRELLPSQKLQMDHEHHFNQLNSLGKISHVKLNIFPDGGVSRLRILGRVGDD
;
A
#
# COMPACT_ATOMS: atom_id res chain seq x y z
N PRO A 1 6.28 -0.16 18.38
CA PRO A 1 7.33 -0.79 17.55
C PRO A 1 6.77 -2.04 16.86
N GLY A 2 7.06 -2.28 15.58
CA GLY A 2 6.84 -3.62 15.02
C GLY A 2 6.63 -3.77 13.51
N ASN A 3 6.71 -2.71 12.70
CA ASN A 3 6.59 -2.81 11.25
C ASN A 3 7.33 -1.68 10.53
N ASP A 4 7.90 -1.96 9.35
CA ASP A 4 8.35 -0.94 8.42
C ASP A 4 7.20 -0.48 7.53
N TRP A 5 7.28 0.74 7.02
CA TRP A 5 6.24 1.33 6.18
C TRP A 5 6.78 2.37 5.21
N VAL A 6 6.02 2.60 4.15
CA VAL A 6 6.24 3.71 3.21
C VAL A 6 4.88 4.30 2.82
N ILE A 7 4.83 5.63 2.71
CA ILE A 7 3.67 6.34 2.15
C ILE A 7 4.04 6.79 0.74
N VAL A 8 3.14 6.55 -0.21
CA VAL A 8 3.30 6.92 -1.60
C VAL A 8 2.12 7.77 -2.04
N ALA A 9 2.40 8.97 -2.54
CA ALA A 9 1.43 9.79 -3.25
C ALA A 9 1.25 9.23 -4.67
N LEU A 10 0.00 9.01 -5.08
CA LEU A 10 -0.31 8.60 -6.45
C LEU A 10 -0.20 9.82 -7.37
N ALA A 11 0.23 9.58 -8.62
CA ALA A 11 0.33 10.64 -9.63
C ALA A 11 -1.04 11.30 -9.91
N HIS A 12 -2.11 10.51 -9.85
CA HIS A 12 -3.49 10.99 -9.94
C HIS A 12 -4.34 10.22 -8.93
N PRO A 13 -5.32 10.87 -8.27
CA PRO A 13 -6.21 10.13 -7.41
C PRO A 13 -7.12 9.20 -8.21
N CYS A 14 -7.31 7.97 -7.74
CA CYS A 14 -8.01 6.92 -8.47
C CYS A 14 -8.84 6.03 -7.54
N GLU A 15 -9.77 5.27 -8.13
CA GLU A 15 -10.35 4.11 -7.46
C GLU A 15 -9.49 2.88 -7.77
N VAL A 16 -8.90 2.29 -6.72
CA VAL A 16 -7.97 1.16 -6.87
C VAL A 16 -8.76 -0.11 -7.18
N GLN A 17 -8.30 -0.83 -8.20
CA GLN A 17 -8.88 -2.09 -8.67
C GLN A 17 -7.98 -3.29 -8.35
N GLU A 18 -6.66 -3.07 -8.35
CA GLU A 18 -5.69 -4.11 -8.07
C GLU A 18 -4.44 -3.53 -7.40
N ILE A 19 -3.88 -4.30 -6.46
CA ILE A 19 -2.59 -4.03 -5.85
C ILE A 19 -1.67 -5.19 -6.20
N ILE A 20 -0.47 -4.87 -6.67
CA ILE A 20 0.58 -5.86 -6.91
C ILE A 20 1.74 -5.59 -5.96
N ILE A 21 2.13 -6.61 -5.20
CA ILE A 21 3.28 -6.59 -4.29
C ILE A 21 4.25 -7.67 -4.73
N ASP A 22 5.45 -7.26 -5.12
CA ASP A 22 6.46 -8.14 -5.69
C ASP A 22 7.65 -8.30 -4.73
N THR A 23 7.93 -9.54 -4.30
CA THR A 23 9.08 -9.88 -3.47
C THR A 23 10.24 -10.48 -4.29
N HIS A 24 10.26 -10.27 -5.61
CA HIS A 24 11.32 -10.77 -6.49
C HIS A 24 12.73 -10.44 -5.96
N HIS A 25 13.62 -11.43 -6.04
CA HIS A 25 14.97 -11.47 -5.48
C HIS A 25 15.09 -11.53 -3.95
N PHE A 26 14.02 -11.32 -3.18
CA PHE A 26 14.04 -11.46 -1.73
C PHE A 26 13.82 -12.92 -1.32
N LYS A 27 14.92 -13.70 -1.28
CA LYS A 27 14.91 -15.16 -1.02
C LYS A 27 15.08 -15.58 0.44
N GLY A 28 15.35 -14.62 1.33
CA GLY A 28 15.54 -14.89 2.76
C GLY A 28 15.15 -13.74 3.67
N ASN A 29 14.87 -12.57 3.10
CA ASN A 29 14.52 -11.33 3.80
C ASN A 29 13.30 -10.65 3.15
N TYR A 30 12.36 -11.44 2.62
CA TYR A 30 11.03 -10.92 2.27
C TYR A 30 10.21 -10.79 3.56
N PRO A 31 9.31 -9.81 3.65
CA PRO A 31 8.44 -9.68 4.82
C PRO A 31 7.45 -10.83 4.91
N ASP A 32 7.11 -11.24 6.12
CA ASP A 32 6.16 -12.35 6.35
C ASP A 32 4.74 -11.96 5.90
N SER A 33 4.36 -10.71 6.12
CA SER A 33 3.07 -10.17 5.69
C SER A 33 3.14 -8.69 5.35
N CYS A 34 2.11 -8.22 4.65
CA CYS A 34 1.91 -6.81 4.37
C CYS A 34 0.44 -6.41 4.54
N SER A 35 0.20 -5.11 4.73
CA SER A 35 -1.12 -4.51 4.59
C SER A 35 -1.01 -3.18 3.85
N VAL A 36 -2.12 -2.72 3.26
CA VAL A 36 -2.17 -1.41 2.60
C VAL A 36 -3.28 -0.59 3.23
N GLN A 37 -2.93 0.58 3.75
CA GLN A 37 -3.88 1.61 4.13
C GLN A 37 -3.94 2.68 3.03
N ALA A 38 -5.04 3.41 2.94
CA ALA A 38 -5.16 4.48 1.96
C ALA A 38 -6.08 5.60 2.43
N ALA A 39 -5.90 6.77 1.83
CA ALA A 39 -6.78 7.90 2.01
C ALA A 39 -6.78 8.81 0.78
N PHE A 40 -7.87 9.56 0.63
CA PHE A 40 -7.83 10.81 -0.10
C PHE A 40 -7.33 11.90 0.84
N VAL A 41 -6.17 12.47 0.53
CA VAL A 41 -5.58 13.56 1.28
C VAL A 41 -5.69 14.84 0.47
N ASP A 42 -6.20 15.88 1.12
CA ASP A 42 -6.26 17.25 0.64
C ASP A 42 -4.89 17.96 0.81
N GLN A 43 -4.85 19.30 0.78
CA GLN A 43 -3.61 20.02 1.03
C GLN A 43 -3.09 19.73 2.45
N ALA A 44 -1.98 19.01 2.53
CA ALA A 44 -1.31 18.65 3.77
C ALA A 44 0.21 18.62 3.57
N THR A 45 0.96 18.94 4.62
CA THR A 45 2.42 18.73 4.66
C THR A 45 2.76 17.26 4.88
N ASP A 46 3.99 16.85 4.57
CA ASP A 46 4.46 15.47 4.79
C ASP A 46 4.31 15.02 6.26
N GLU A 47 4.55 15.92 7.21
CA GLU A 47 4.38 15.65 8.65
C GLU A 47 2.91 15.42 9.03
N GLN A 48 2.01 16.21 8.43
CA GLN A 48 0.56 16.03 8.60
C GLN A 48 0.10 14.72 7.96
N ILE A 49 0.63 14.36 6.78
CA ILE A 49 0.36 13.09 6.10
C ILE A 49 0.80 11.93 6.99
N ALA A 50 2.04 11.95 7.49
CA ALA A 50 2.56 10.91 8.37
C ALA A 50 1.69 10.73 9.62
N THR A 51 1.30 11.82 10.27
CA THR A 51 0.43 11.80 11.46
C THR A 51 -0.97 11.27 11.15
N ARG A 52 -1.60 11.77 10.07
CA ARG A 52 -2.94 11.32 9.65
C ARG A 52 -2.95 9.85 9.21
N SER A 53 -1.84 9.36 8.65
CA SER A 53 -1.69 7.98 8.18
C SER A 53 -1.85 6.92 9.28
N LEU A 54 -1.68 7.31 10.54
CA LEU A 54 -1.93 6.43 11.70
C LEU A 54 -3.39 5.98 11.78
N TYR A 55 -4.31 6.73 11.16
CA TYR A 55 -5.75 6.47 11.21
C TYR A 55 -6.36 6.17 9.84
N TRP A 56 -5.54 5.98 8.80
CA TRP A 56 -6.05 5.63 7.48
C TRP A 56 -6.71 4.25 7.50
N ARG A 57 -7.79 4.12 6.73
CA ARG A 57 -8.53 2.85 6.60
C ARG A 57 -7.70 1.86 5.78
N GLU A 58 -7.84 0.58 6.10
CA GLU A 58 -7.24 -0.49 5.30
C GLU A 58 -7.93 -0.59 3.94
N LEU A 59 -7.15 -0.47 2.87
CA LEU A 59 -7.52 -0.82 1.50
C LEU A 59 -7.32 -2.33 1.27
N LEU A 60 -6.24 -2.88 1.80
CA LEU A 60 -5.92 -4.31 1.82
C LEU A 60 -5.58 -4.72 3.27
N PRO A 61 -6.42 -5.53 3.93
CA PRO A 61 -6.10 -6.13 5.22
C PRO A 61 -4.85 -7.01 5.14
N SER A 62 -4.23 -7.33 6.28
CA SER A 62 -2.99 -8.12 6.33
C SER A 62 -3.04 -9.40 5.48
N GLN A 63 -2.10 -9.54 4.55
CA GLN A 63 -1.90 -10.69 3.67
C GLN A 63 -0.52 -11.31 3.89
N LYS A 64 -0.45 -12.65 3.86
CA LYS A 64 0.82 -13.36 3.83
C LYS A 64 1.53 -13.14 2.50
N LEU A 65 2.84 -13.03 2.56
CA LEU A 65 3.69 -12.96 1.38
C LEU A 65 4.53 -14.24 1.26
N GLN A 66 4.99 -14.47 0.04
CA GLN A 66 5.84 -15.56 -0.36
C GLN A 66 7.17 -15.01 -0.85
N MET A 67 8.17 -15.87 -0.79
CA MET A 67 9.51 -15.61 -1.27
C MET A 67 9.54 -15.50 -2.81
N ASP A 68 10.25 -14.51 -3.36
CA ASP A 68 10.51 -14.40 -4.80
C ASP A 68 9.24 -14.53 -5.68
N HIS A 69 8.19 -13.79 -5.30
CA HIS A 69 6.84 -13.96 -5.85
C HIS A 69 6.13 -12.64 -6.11
N GLU A 70 5.34 -12.58 -7.18
CA GLU A 70 4.45 -11.46 -7.50
C GLU A 70 3.04 -11.76 -6.98
N HIS A 71 2.54 -10.94 -6.05
CA HIS A 71 1.27 -11.13 -5.38
C HIS A 71 0.24 -10.17 -5.96
N HIS A 72 -0.87 -10.70 -6.46
CA HIS A 72 -1.96 -9.93 -7.04
C HIS A 72 -3.17 -9.93 -6.11
N PHE A 73 -3.62 -8.74 -5.71
CA PHE A 73 -4.77 -8.57 -4.82
C PHE A 73 -5.85 -7.72 -5.50
N ASN A 74 -7.01 -8.33 -5.74
CA ASN A 74 -8.19 -7.69 -6.34
C ASN A 74 -9.43 -7.67 -5.42
N GLN A 75 -9.36 -8.35 -4.27
CA GLN A 75 -10.37 -8.27 -3.22
C GLN A 75 -9.98 -7.17 -2.25
N LEU A 76 -10.37 -5.94 -2.58
CA LEU A 76 -10.01 -4.73 -1.85
C LEU A 76 -11.22 -4.16 -1.11
N ASN A 77 -10.97 -3.51 0.03
CA ASN A 77 -12.00 -2.73 0.71
C ASN A 77 -12.38 -1.51 -0.12
N SER A 78 -13.68 -1.22 -0.22
CA SER A 78 -14.13 -0.01 -0.92
C SER A 78 -13.91 1.25 -0.07
N LEU A 79 -12.97 2.08 -0.51
CA LEU A 79 -12.64 3.37 0.10
C LEU A 79 -13.03 4.58 -0.78
N GLY A 80 -13.51 4.34 -2.01
CA GLY A 80 -13.71 5.37 -3.03
C GLY A 80 -12.38 5.85 -3.63
N LYS A 81 -12.39 7.08 -4.18
CA LYS A 81 -11.20 7.73 -4.74
C LYS A 81 -10.15 7.96 -3.64
N ILE A 82 -8.91 7.56 -3.89
CA ILE A 82 -7.77 7.77 -2.97
C ILE A 82 -6.63 8.49 -3.69
N SER A 83 -5.81 9.24 -2.95
CA SER A 83 -4.64 9.94 -3.50
C SER A 83 -3.32 9.43 -2.93
N HIS A 84 -3.36 8.72 -1.80
CA HIS A 84 -2.18 8.17 -1.14
C HIS A 84 -2.43 6.75 -0.67
N VAL A 85 -1.36 5.95 -0.68
CA VAL A 85 -1.32 4.62 -0.07
C VAL A 85 -0.20 4.57 0.95
N LYS A 86 -0.38 3.75 1.99
CA LYS A 86 0.64 3.38 2.95
C LYS A 86 0.80 1.87 2.93
N LEU A 87 1.94 1.40 2.43
CA LEU A 87 2.32 0.00 2.51
C LEU A 87 2.97 -0.22 3.89
N ASN A 88 2.45 -1.19 4.63
CA ASN A 88 3.05 -1.70 5.86
C ASN A 88 3.59 -3.10 5.58
N ILE A 89 4.81 -3.41 6.05
CA ILE A 89 5.41 -4.75 5.99
C ILE A 89 5.80 -5.21 7.39
N PHE A 90 5.57 -6.48 7.69
CA PHE A 90 5.70 -7.01 9.06
C PHE A 90 6.64 -8.22 9.13
N PRO A 91 7.54 -8.29 10.14
CA PRO A 91 7.96 -7.17 10.99
C PRO A 91 8.87 -6.17 10.25
N ASP A 92 9.60 -6.66 9.25
CA ASP A 92 10.55 -5.95 8.40
C ASP A 92 10.85 -6.81 7.15
N GLY A 93 11.66 -6.32 6.22
CA GLY A 93 12.08 -7.05 5.03
C GLY A 93 12.09 -6.21 3.76
N GLY A 94 12.23 -6.87 2.62
CA GLY A 94 12.29 -6.23 1.32
C GLY A 94 11.11 -6.54 0.41
N VAL A 95 10.59 -5.49 -0.21
CA VAL A 95 9.65 -5.55 -1.34
C VAL A 95 10.34 -4.90 -2.54
N SER A 96 10.33 -5.58 -3.67
CA SER A 96 10.98 -5.09 -4.90
C SER A 96 10.11 -4.06 -5.62
N ARG A 97 8.79 -4.29 -5.68
CA ARG A 97 7.84 -3.40 -6.34
C ARG A 97 6.51 -3.35 -5.61
N LEU A 98 5.93 -2.16 -5.59
CA LEU A 98 4.53 -1.90 -5.31
C LEU A 98 3.91 -1.30 -6.57
N ARG A 99 2.78 -1.87 -7.03
CA ARG A 99 1.98 -1.28 -8.11
C ARG A 99 0.55 -1.10 -7.63
N ILE A 100 0.02 0.09 -7.88
CA ILE A 100 -1.38 0.44 -7.60
C ILE A 100 -2.06 0.65 -8.96
N LEU A 101 -2.94 -0.26 -9.33
CA LEU A 101 -3.70 -0.18 -10.58
C LEU A 101 -5.11 0.26 -10.23
N GLY A 102 -5.56 1.32 -10.88
CA GLY A 102 -6.87 1.89 -10.62
C GLY A 102 -7.36 2.73 -11.77
N ARG A 103 -8.65 3.06 -11.72
CA ARG A 103 -9.29 3.93 -12.70
C ARG A 103 -9.23 5.36 -12.21
N VAL A 104 -8.64 6.25 -13.01
CA VAL A 104 -8.76 7.69 -12.80
C VAL A 104 -10.18 8.08 -13.17
N GLY A 105 -10.87 8.80 -12.28
CA GLY A 105 -12.18 9.35 -12.60
C GLY A 105 -12.05 10.49 -13.61
N ASP A 106 -13.07 10.67 -14.45
CA ASP A 106 -13.17 11.86 -15.29
C ASP A 106 -13.49 13.04 -14.36
N ASP A 107 -12.52 13.93 -14.15
CA ASP A 107 -12.72 15.19 -13.41
C ASP A 107 -13.50 16.22 -14.26
#